data_AF-A0A961FC11-F1
#
_entry.id   AF-A0A961FC11-F1
#
_cell.length_a   1.000
_cell.length_b   1.000
_cell.length_c   1.000
_cell.angle_alpha   90.00
_cell.angle_beta   90.00
_cell.angle_gamma   90.00
#
_symmetry.space_group_name_H-M   'P 1'
#
loop_
_entity.id
_entity.type
_entity.pdbx_description
1 polymer ?
#
loop_
_entity_poly.entity_id
_entity_poly.type
_entity_poly.pdbx_seq_one_letter_code
_entity_poly.pdbx_strand_id
1 'polypeptide(L)'
;MALDQIQLDLNNPVFQKGLFELQKTEQSAVLRALKKLSQMSWKQIYEDKGLHWEQIHSLHGKQGEKLYTFRISRAFRAVAYREENWMRILSLNPDHDSAYVS
;
A
#
# COMPACT_ATOMS: atom_id res chain seq x y z
N MET A 1 -17.54 0.20 -16.46
CA MET A 1 -16.85 -0.14 -15.19
C MET A 1 -16.16 -1.47 -15.42
N ALA A 2 -14.83 -1.51 -15.32
CA ALA A 2 -14.08 -2.73 -15.61
C ALA A 2 -14.23 -3.70 -14.43
N LEU A 3 -14.73 -4.90 -14.70
CA LEU A 3 -15.04 -5.94 -13.71
C LEU A 3 -13.80 -6.50 -12.97
N ASP A 4 -12.59 -6.08 -13.37
CA ASP A 4 -11.32 -6.67 -12.92
C ASP A 4 -10.48 -5.73 -12.02
N GLN A 5 -10.99 -4.57 -11.64
CA GLN A 5 -10.26 -3.65 -10.76
C GLN A 5 -10.27 -4.13 -9.31
N ILE A 6 -9.14 -3.98 -8.63
CA ILE A 6 -9.05 -4.28 -7.20
C ILE A 6 -9.93 -3.33 -6.39
N GLN A 7 -10.38 -3.81 -5.24
CA GLN A 7 -11.04 -2.98 -4.23
C GLN A 7 -10.03 -2.64 -3.14
N LEU A 8 -10.04 -1.40 -2.66
CA LEU A 8 -9.17 -0.97 -1.56
C LEU A 8 -9.95 -0.95 -0.26
N ASP A 9 -9.42 -1.65 0.75
CA ASP A 9 -9.87 -1.49 2.12
C ASP A 9 -8.87 -0.65 2.91
N LEU A 10 -9.36 0.50 3.38
CA LEU A 10 -8.63 1.51 4.12
C LEU A 10 -9.05 1.54 5.60
N ASN A 11 -9.80 0.55 6.08
CA ASN A 11 -10.45 0.57 7.39
C ASN A 11 -9.54 0.10 8.54
N ASN A 12 -8.29 -0.29 8.27
CA ASN A 12 -7.39 -0.65 9.36
C ASN A 12 -7.08 0.58 10.24
N PRO A 13 -7.30 0.52 11.57
CA PRO A 13 -7.08 1.67 12.45
C PRO A 13 -5.63 2.20 12.45
N VAL A 14 -4.64 1.32 12.28
CA VAL A 14 -3.22 1.70 12.20
C VAL A 14 -2.96 2.47 10.90
N PHE A 15 -3.51 1.99 9.79
CA PHE A 15 -3.45 2.71 8.51
C PHE A 15 -4.14 4.07 8.61
N GLN A 16 -5.35 4.15 9.15
CA GLN A 16 -6.10 5.41 9.26
C GLN A 16 -5.37 6.44 10.11
N LYS A 17 -4.80 6.01 11.25
CA LYS A 17 -3.97 6.88 12.09
C LYS A 17 -2.80 7.46 11.29
N GLY A 18 -2.03 6.61 10.61
CA GLY A 18 -0.92 7.07 9.77
C GLY A 18 -1.36 7.98 8.62
N LEU A 19 -2.52 7.70 8.00
CA LEU A 19 -3.09 8.52 6.94
C LEU A 19 -3.45 9.93 7.41
N PHE A 20 -4.02 10.06 8.61
CA PHE A 20 -4.42 11.35 9.19
C PHE A 20 -3.25 12.17 9.73
N GLU A 21 -2.11 11.52 10.01
CA GLU A 21 -0.88 12.18 10.47
C GLU A 21 -0.01 12.74 9.32
N LEU A 22 -0.29 12.37 8.07
CA LEU A 22 0.45 12.85 6.90
C LEU A 22 0.41 14.38 6.75
N GLN A 23 1.52 14.96 6.32
CA GLN A 23 1.57 16.36 5.92
C GLN A 23 0.86 16.57 4.57
N LYS A 24 0.45 17.82 4.27
CA LYS A 24 -0.35 18.14 3.07
C LYS A 24 0.25 17.63 1.74
N THR A 25 1.57 17.72 1.60
CA THR A 25 2.30 17.25 0.41
C THR A 25 2.29 15.72 0.31
N GLU A 26 2.45 15.04 1.44
CA GLU A 26 2.43 13.58 1.57
C GLU A 26 1.03 13.01 1.32
N GLN A 27 0.00 13.64 1.91
CA GLN A 27 -1.41 13.29 1.68
C GLN A 27 -1.73 13.29 0.18
N SER A 28 -1.31 14.33 -0.54
CA SER A 28 -1.56 14.45 -1.98
C SER A 28 -0.84 13.36 -2.79
N ALA A 29 0.32 12.89 -2.34
CA ALA A 29 1.03 11.78 -2.99
C ALA A 29 0.36 10.44 -2.72
N VAL A 30 0.03 10.16 -1.46
CA VAL A 30 -0.65 8.92 -1.03
C VAL A 30 -2.03 8.80 -1.68
N LEU A 31 -2.85 9.85 -1.67
CA LEU A 31 -4.18 9.82 -2.31
C LEU A 31 -4.09 9.59 -3.83
N ARG A 32 -3.09 10.15 -4.50
CA ARG A 32 -2.85 9.88 -5.93
C ARG A 32 -2.49 8.42 -6.19
N ALA A 33 -1.67 7.83 -5.33
CA ALA A 33 -1.32 6.42 -5.42
C ALA A 33 -2.53 5.51 -5.15
N LEU A 34 -3.32 5.79 -4.10
CA LEU A 34 -4.56 5.06 -3.82
C LEU A 34 -5.55 5.12 -5.00
N LYS A 35 -5.72 6.31 -5.61
CA LYS A 35 -6.55 6.46 -6.81
C LYS A 35 -6.02 5.65 -8.00
N LYS A 36 -4.70 5.58 -8.19
CA LYS A 36 -4.09 4.74 -9.23
C LYS A 36 -4.35 3.26 -8.94
N LEU A 37 -4.10 2.81 -7.71
CA LEU A 37 -4.30 1.42 -7.29
C LEU A 37 -5.76 0.97 -7.49
N SER A 38 -6.74 1.82 -7.13
CA SER A 38 -8.17 1.51 -7.31
C SER A 38 -8.59 1.38 -8.78
N GLN A 39 -7.71 1.72 -9.72
CA GLN A 39 -7.96 1.60 -11.16
C GLN A 39 -7.21 0.41 -11.79
N MET A 40 -6.40 -0.30 -11.01
CA MET A 40 -5.57 -1.41 -11.47
C MET A 40 -6.23 -2.77 -11.18
N SER A 41 -5.90 -3.77 -12.00
CA SER A 41 -6.16 -5.18 -11.69
C SER A 41 -5.00 -5.79 -10.89
N TRP A 42 -5.23 -6.94 -10.25
CA TRP A 42 -4.16 -7.68 -9.56
C TRP A 42 -2.98 -8.03 -10.48
N LYS A 43 -3.26 -8.35 -11.75
CA LYS A 43 -2.20 -8.59 -12.74
C LYS A 43 -1.30 -7.36 -12.89
N GLN A 44 -1.89 -6.18 -13.05
CA GLN A 44 -1.15 -4.94 -13.16
C GLN A 44 -0.38 -4.59 -11.87
N ILE A 45 -0.94 -4.90 -10.69
CA ILE A 45 -0.25 -4.73 -9.40
C ILE A 45 1.04 -5.57 -9.35
N TYR A 46 0.97 -6.85 -9.74
CA TYR A 46 2.14 -7.74 -9.73
C TYR A 46 3.17 -7.39 -10.82
N GLU A 47 2.74 -6.81 -11.94
CA GLU A 47 3.62 -6.42 -13.04
C GLU A 47 4.23 -5.00 -12.88
N ASP A 48 3.66 -4.14 -12.03
CA ASP A 48 4.14 -2.77 -11.81
C ASP A 48 5.44 -2.76 -11.00
N LYS A 49 6.57 -2.62 -11.71
CA LYS A 49 7.91 -2.53 -11.12
C LYS A 49 8.10 -1.32 -10.21
N GLY A 50 7.37 -0.22 -10.45
CA GLY A 50 7.48 0.99 -9.65
C GLY A 50 6.78 0.88 -8.29
N LEU A 51 5.84 -0.07 -8.17
CA LEU A 51 5.12 -0.35 -6.94
C LEU A 51 6.00 -1.07 -5.90
N HIS A 52 7.04 -1.79 -6.32
CA HIS A 52 7.88 -2.62 -5.45
C HIS A 52 7.04 -3.55 -4.55
N TRP A 53 6.12 -4.30 -5.18
CA TRP A 53 5.25 -5.25 -4.48
C TRP A 53 6.06 -6.48 -4.01
N GLU A 54 6.43 -6.51 -2.73
CA GLU A 54 7.41 -7.44 -2.16
C GLU A 54 6.81 -8.21 -0.99
N GLN A 55 6.89 -9.55 -1.03
CA GLN A 55 6.37 -10.39 0.05
C GLN A 55 7.27 -10.29 1.29
N ILE A 56 6.64 -10.17 2.46
CA ILE A 56 7.33 -10.28 3.75
C ILE A 56 7.32 -11.76 4.16
N HIS A 57 8.47 -12.42 4.12
CA HIS A 57 8.56 -13.85 4.44
C HIS A 57 8.60 -14.15 5.95
N SER A 58 9.04 -13.19 6.76
CA SER A 58 9.20 -13.34 8.21
C SER A 58 7.91 -13.09 9.00
N LEU A 59 6.88 -12.52 8.37
CA LEU A 59 5.63 -12.14 9.02
C LEU A 59 4.43 -12.70 8.26
N HIS A 60 3.42 -13.10 9.01
CA HIS A 60 2.15 -13.57 8.48
C HIS A 60 1.02 -12.77 9.12
N GLY A 61 -0.09 -12.62 8.38
CA GLY A 61 -1.32 -12.10 8.94
C GLY A 61 -1.89 -13.00 10.04
N LYS A 62 -2.89 -12.51 10.76
CA LYS A 62 -3.48 -13.22 11.91
C LYS A 62 -4.07 -14.58 11.53
N GLN A 63 -4.47 -14.77 10.27
CA GLN A 63 -5.00 -16.03 9.76
C GLN A 63 -4.02 -16.73 8.80
N GLY A 64 -2.74 -16.34 8.82
CA GLY A 64 -1.71 -16.93 7.96
C GLY A 64 -1.60 -16.27 6.58
N GLU A 65 -2.23 -15.11 6.38
CA GLU A 65 -2.17 -14.38 5.11
C GLU A 65 -0.74 -13.95 4.80
N LYS A 66 -0.36 -14.03 3.52
CA LYS A 66 0.91 -13.48 3.06
C LYS A 66 0.85 -11.96 3.11
N LEU A 67 1.77 -11.37 3.85
CA LEU A 67 1.91 -9.93 3.92
C LEU A 67 2.86 -9.44 2.84
N TYR A 68 2.58 -8.24 2.34
CA TYR A 68 3.37 -7.58 1.33
C TYR A 68 3.67 -6.15 1.76
N THR A 69 4.84 -5.66 1.39
CA THR A 69 5.11 -4.23 1.38
C THR A 69 5.04 -3.70 -0.04
N PHE A 70 4.68 -2.44 -0.20
CA PHE A 70 4.79 -1.74 -1.47
C PHE A 70 5.04 -0.25 -1.27
N ARG A 71 5.66 0.37 -2.26
CA ARG A 71 5.87 1.82 -2.31
C ARG A 71 4.57 2.52 -2.67
N ILE A 72 4.00 3.27 -1.72
CA ILE A 72 2.82 4.10 -1.97
C ILE A 72 3.19 5.54 -2.35
N SER A 73 4.37 6.00 -1.92
CA SER A 73 4.99 7.23 -2.38
C SER A 73 6.51 7.12 -2.20
N ARG A 74 7.29 8.11 -2.66
CA ARG A 74 8.75 8.12 -2.42
C ARG A 74 9.12 8.15 -0.93
N ALA A 75 8.25 8.68 -0.09
CA ALA A 75 8.50 8.85 1.35
C ALA A 75 7.84 7.76 2.21
N PHE A 76 7.00 6.90 1.63
CA PHE A 76 6.22 5.93 2.41
C PHE A 76 6.09 4.59 1.72
N ARG A 77 6.20 3.53 2.52
CA ARG A 77 5.77 2.18 2.19
C ARG A 77 4.50 1.83 2.94
N ALA A 78 3.65 1.05 2.31
CA ALA A 78 2.47 0.47 2.92
C ALA A 78 2.67 -1.03 3.14
N VAL A 79 2.01 -1.57 4.15
CA VAL A 79 1.85 -3.02 4.34
C VAL A 79 0.43 -3.40 3.98
N ALA A 80 0.24 -4.47 3.22
CA ALA A 80 -1.08 -4.98 2.87
C ALA A 80 -1.08 -6.50 2.68
N TYR A 81 -2.27 -7.06 2.61
CA TYR A 81 -2.49 -8.41 2.09
C TYR A 81 -3.62 -8.41 1.07
N ARG A 82 -3.65 -9.46 0.25
CA ARG A 82 -4.73 -9.72 -0.70
C ARG A 82 -5.76 -10.62 -0.05
N GLU A 83 -7.01 -10.22 -0.11
CA GLU A 83 -8.17 -11.03 0.24
C GLU A 83 -9.15 -11.01 -0.94
N GLU A 84 -9.17 -12.08 -1.72
CA GLU A 84 -9.95 -12.14 -2.97
C GLU A 84 -9.62 -10.96 -3.92
N ASN A 85 -10.56 -10.02 -4.07
CA ASN A 85 -10.40 -8.81 -4.86
C ASN A 85 -10.01 -7.57 -4.02
N TRP A 86 -9.96 -7.70 -2.70
CA TRP A 86 -9.58 -6.63 -1.78
C TRP A 86 -8.08 -6.58 -1.55
N MET A 87 -7.51 -5.39 -1.66
CA MET A 87 -6.24 -5.03 -1.06
C MET A 87 -6.52 -4.43 0.31
N ARG A 88 -6.23 -5.20 1.37
CA ARG A 88 -6.43 -4.82 2.76
C ARG A 88 -5.18 -4.11 3.25
N ILE A 89 -5.20 -2.77 3.28
CA ILE A 89 -4.04 -1.97 3.69
C ILE A 89 -3.99 -1.88 5.22
N LEU A 90 -2.86 -2.28 5.79
CA LEU A 90 -2.67 -2.43 7.23
C LEU A 90 -1.98 -1.24 7.87
N SER A 91 -0.97 -0.66 7.22
CA SER A 91 -0.19 0.45 7.78
C SER A 91 0.48 1.30 6.72
N LEU A 92 0.85 2.53 7.10
CA LEU A 92 1.78 3.40 6.39
C LEU A 92 3.03 3.58 7.26
N ASN A 93 4.19 3.35 6.67
CA ASN A 93 5.48 3.47 7.32
C ASN A 93 6.37 4.39 6.49
N PRO A 94 7.13 5.32 7.10
CA PRO A 94 8.15 6.08 6.38
C PRO A 94 9.12 5.14 5.64
N ASP A 95 9.44 5.46 4.40
CA ASP A 95 10.45 4.74 3.62
C ASP A 95 11.82 5.26 4.07
N HIS A 96 12.55 4.44 4.85
CA HIS A 96 13.83 4.80 5.45
C HIS A 96 14.93 5.12 4.42
N ASP A 97 14.71 4.86 3.13
CA ASP A 97 15.58 5.29 2.02
C ASP A 97 15.63 6.81 1.82
N SER A 98 14.80 7.59 2.51
CA SER A 98 14.82 9.07 2.45
C SER A 98 15.78 9.72 3.45
N ALA A 99 16.46 8.95 4.31
CA ALA A 99 17.39 9.45 5.32
C ALA A 99 18.87 9.43 4.86
N TYR A 100 19.15 9.96 3.66
CA TYR A 100 20.48 10.46 3.31
C TYR A 100 20.35 11.77 2.56
N VAL A 101 20.04 12.83 3.31
CA VAL A 101 20.49 14.18 2.96
C VAL A 101 21.25 14.69 4.18
N SER A 102 22.57 14.47 4.13
CA SER A 102 23.58 15.11 4.96
C SER A 102 23.65 16.61 4.69
#